data_AF-A0A2Z6NZX6-F1
#
_entry.id   AF-A0A2Z6NZX6-F1
#
_cell.length_a   1.000
_cell.length_b   1.000
_cell.length_c   1.000
_cell.angle_alpha   90.00
_cell.angle_beta   90.00
_cell.angle_gamma   90.00
#
_symmetry.space_group_name_H-M   'P 1'
#
loop_
_entity.id
_entity.type
_entity.pdbx_description
1 polymer ?
#
loop_
_entity_poly.entity_id
_entity_poly.type
_entity_poly.pdbx_seq_one_letter_code
_entity_poly.pdbx_strand_id
1 'polypeptide(L)'
;MTHITVERNRRKQMNEYLAGDQASIIGGAINFVKELEHKFHLLGAKKEEEYSTSSSGSNSATTFGEKVGEIQSCIADIEVTMVESHANIKIRSKKRPKQLLKIVEDDCKLGSVDDIAAAVYQMVNSIQQEQC
;
A
#
# COMPACT_ATOMS: atom_id res chain seq x y z
N MET A 1 0.15 -63.84 -14.68
CA MET A 1 -0.01 -63.77 -13.22
C MET A 1 0.88 -62.67 -12.60
N THR A 2 2.14 -62.53 -13.03
CA THR A 2 3.11 -61.49 -12.61
C THR A 2 2.71 -60.05 -12.97
N HIS A 3 2.12 -59.81 -14.14
CA HIS A 3 1.73 -58.45 -14.59
C HIS A 3 0.77 -57.73 -13.65
N ILE A 4 -0.15 -58.47 -13.01
CA ILE A 4 -1.15 -57.88 -12.10
C ILE A 4 -0.48 -57.36 -10.83
N THR A 5 0.50 -58.09 -10.31
CA THR A 5 1.25 -57.69 -9.12
C THR A 5 2.11 -56.45 -9.39
N VAL A 6 2.79 -56.42 -10.54
CA VAL A 6 3.63 -55.28 -10.94
C VAL A 6 2.79 -54.00 -11.08
N GLU A 7 1.65 -54.08 -11.76
CA GLU A 7 0.80 -52.91 -11.95
C GLU A 7 0.13 -52.43 -10.65
N ARG A 8 -0.24 -53.36 -9.76
CA ARG A 8 -0.72 -52.99 -8.41
C ARG A 8 0.37 -52.29 -7.59
N ASN A 9 1.62 -52.71 -7.73
CA ASN A 9 2.74 -52.07 -7.04
C ASN A 9 3.01 -50.65 -7.58
N ARG A 10 2.97 -50.48 -8.90
CA ARG A 10 3.11 -49.17 -9.55
C ARG A 10 2.02 -48.19 -9.10
N ARG A 11 0.76 -48.63 -9.05
CA ARG A 11 -0.37 -47.80 -8.57
C ARG A 11 -0.25 -47.45 -7.09
N LYS A 12 0.22 -48.38 -6.24
CA LYS A 12 0.47 -48.11 -4.83
C LYS A 12 1.54 -47.04 -4.64
N GLN A 13 2.69 -47.20 -5.31
CA GLN A 13 3.78 -46.24 -5.24
C GLN A 13 3.34 -44.85 -5.71
N MET A 14 2.62 -44.78 -6.84
CA MET A 14 2.08 -43.50 -7.33
C MET A 14 1.11 -42.86 -6.35
N ASN A 15 0.22 -43.65 -5.74
CA ASN A 15 -0.74 -43.13 -4.77
C ASN A 15 -0.04 -42.66 -3.48
N GLU A 16 1.04 -43.32 -3.06
CA GLU A 16 1.85 -42.89 -1.92
C GLU A 16 2.46 -41.50 -2.12
N TYR A 17 2.98 -41.21 -3.31
CA TYR A 17 3.50 -39.87 -3.65
C TYR A 17 2.41 -38.78 -3.74
N LEU A 18 1.16 -39.15 -4.04
CA LEU A 18 0.07 -38.19 -4.32
C LEU A 18 -0.93 -38.01 -3.17
N ALA A 19 -1.07 -39.00 -2.27
CA ALA A 19 -2.23 -39.09 -1.38
C ALA A 19 -2.12 -38.30 -0.06
N GLY A 20 -0.93 -37.85 0.35
CA GLY A 20 -0.75 -37.21 1.66
C GLY A 20 -0.66 -35.70 1.58
N ASP A 21 0.45 -35.21 1.07
CA ASP A 21 0.83 -33.82 1.33
C ASP A 21 0.35 -32.86 0.24
N GLN A 22 0.49 -33.22 -1.05
CA GLN A 22 0.13 -32.31 -2.13
C GLN A 22 -1.38 -32.03 -2.17
N ALA A 23 -2.22 -33.06 -2.06
CA ALA A 23 -3.67 -32.89 -2.06
C ALA A 23 -4.17 -32.12 -0.82
N SER A 24 -3.59 -32.38 0.36
CA SER A 24 -3.96 -31.69 1.60
C SER A 24 -3.49 -30.23 1.62
N ILE A 25 -2.28 -29.94 1.13
CA ILE A 25 -1.74 -28.58 1.03
C ILE A 25 -2.54 -27.76 0.00
N ILE A 26 -2.82 -28.33 -1.18
CA ILE A 26 -3.62 -27.67 -2.22
C ILE A 26 -5.05 -27.42 -1.71
N GLY A 27 -5.67 -28.41 -1.07
CA GLY A 27 -6.99 -28.28 -0.48
C GLY A 27 -7.06 -27.21 0.61
N GLY A 28 -6.06 -27.16 1.49
CA GLY A 28 -5.93 -26.13 2.53
C GLY A 28 -5.76 -24.73 1.95
N ALA A 29 -4.92 -24.56 0.93
CA ALA A 29 -4.72 -23.28 0.25
C ALA A 29 -6.00 -22.80 -0.44
N ILE A 30 -6.72 -23.69 -1.15
CA ILE A 30 -8.00 -23.37 -1.78
C ILE A 30 -9.02 -22.92 -0.74
N ASN A 31 -9.11 -23.63 0.39
CA ASN A 31 -10.04 -23.28 1.46
C ASN A 31 -9.71 -21.92 2.07
N PHE A 32 -8.43 -21.61 2.28
CA PHE A 32 -7.98 -20.33 2.80
C PHE A 32 -8.30 -19.16 1.85
N VAL A 33 -8.06 -19.32 0.55
CA VAL A 33 -8.39 -18.29 -0.45
C VAL A 33 -9.89 -17.99 -0.45
N LYS A 34 -10.74 -19.01 -0.39
CA LYS A 34 -12.20 -18.84 -0.30
C LYS A 34 -12.63 -18.08 0.96
N GLU A 35 -12.01 -18.38 2.10
CA GLU A 35 -12.31 -17.68 3.35
C GLU A 35 -11.93 -16.19 3.28
N LEU A 36 -10.80 -15.88 2.65
CA LEU A 36 -10.35 -14.50 2.42
C LEU A 36 -11.29 -13.73 1.48
N GLU A 37 -11.71 -14.34 0.37
CA GLU A 37 -12.65 -13.72 -0.57
C GLU A 37 -13.99 -13.40 0.08
N HIS A 38 -14.50 -14.31 0.92
CA HIS A 38 -15.75 -14.11 1.65
C HIS A 38 -15.63 -12.97 2.67
N LYS A 39 -14.52 -12.91 3.43
CA LYS A 39 -14.23 -11.81 4.37
C LYS A 39 -14.13 -10.47 3.64
N PHE A 40 -13.49 -10.45 2.47
CA PHE A 40 -13.35 -9.24 1.67
C PHE A 40 -14.69 -8.75 1.11
N HIS A 41 -15.55 -9.64 0.62
CA HIS A 41 -16.90 -9.26 0.19
C HIS A 41 -17.74 -8.71 1.34
N LEU A 42 -17.66 -9.32 2.53
CA LEU A 42 -18.37 -8.84 3.71
C LEU A 42 -17.90 -7.44 4.16
N LEU A 43 -16.59 -7.17 4.06
CA LEU A 43 -16.02 -5.84 4.34
C LEU A 43 -16.30 -4.84 3.22
N GLY A 44 -16.35 -5.28 1.96
CA GLY A 44 -16.72 -4.46 0.81
C GLY A 44 -18.17 -3.96 0.90
N ALA A 45 -19.09 -4.82 1.33
CA ALA A 45 -20.48 -4.45 1.59
C ALA A 45 -20.67 -3.45 2.76
N LYS A 46 -19.63 -3.26 3.60
CA LYS A 46 -19.60 -2.27 4.69
C LYS A 46 -19.01 -0.92 4.30
N LYS A 47 -18.64 -0.72 3.04
CA LYS A 47 -17.93 0.50 2.57
C LYS A 47 -18.79 1.44 1.71
N GLU A 48 -20.10 1.22 1.66
CA GLU A 48 -21.09 1.99 0.87
C GLU A 48 -22.04 2.82 1.76
N GLU A 49 -21.56 3.37 2.88
CA GLU A 49 -22.37 4.28 3.71
C GLU A 49 -21.51 5.37 4.36
N GLU A 50 -20.84 6.22 3.57
CA GLU A 50 -20.64 7.63 3.97
C GLU A 50 -20.13 8.52 2.84
N TYR A 51 -20.72 9.72 2.77
CA TYR A 51 -20.32 10.91 2.00
C TYR A 51 -20.89 11.07 0.57
N SER A 52 -22.15 11.52 0.52
CA SER A 52 -22.60 12.56 -0.43
C SER A 52 -22.57 13.91 0.29
N THR A 53 -22.00 14.96 -0.31
CA THR A 53 -22.54 16.36 -0.36
C THR A 53 -21.51 17.32 -0.96
N SER A 54 -21.99 18.07 -1.95
CA SER A 54 -21.39 19.08 -2.83
C SER A 54 -21.12 20.47 -2.21
N SER A 55 -20.20 21.24 -2.80
CA SER A 55 -20.29 22.69 -3.20
C SER A 55 -18.88 23.30 -3.29
N SER A 56 -18.36 23.72 -4.45
CA SER A 56 -18.67 24.89 -5.30
C SER A 56 -18.37 26.24 -4.63
N GLY A 57 -17.40 27.00 -5.16
CA GLY A 57 -17.07 28.36 -4.70
C GLY A 57 -15.74 28.90 -5.22
N SER A 58 -15.78 29.46 -6.44
CA SER A 58 -14.72 30.19 -7.17
C SER A 58 -14.26 31.49 -6.51
N ASN A 59 -13.08 32.00 -6.91
CA ASN A 59 -12.76 33.38 -7.39
C ASN A 59 -11.26 33.44 -7.73
N SER A 60 -10.85 33.49 -9.01
CA SER A 60 -10.55 34.70 -9.83
C SER A 60 -9.29 35.45 -9.36
N ALA A 61 -8.24 35.75 -10.15
CA ALA A 61 -7.97 35.61 -11.58
C ALA A 61 -6.47 35.93 -11.86
N THR A 62 -5.99 35.57 -13.06
CA THR A 62 -4.78 36.04 -13.80
C THR A 62 -3.40 35.47 -13.41
N THR A 63 -2.45 35.05 -14.27
CA THR A 63 -2.32 34.88 -15.74
C THR A 63 -1.11 33.94 -16.02
N PHE A 64 -1.28 33.05 -17.02
CA PHE A 64 -0.36 32.18 -17.78
C PHE A 64 1.17 32.45 -17.66
N GLY A 65 2.07 31.48 -17.49
CA GLY A 65 1.98 30.03 -17.40
C GLY A 65 3.39 29.44 -17.24
N GLU A 66 3.60 28.69 -16.17
CA GLU A 66 4.65 27.68 -16.01
C GLU A 66 4.21 26.82 -14.82
N LYS A 67 3.87 25.54 -15.07
CA LYS A 67 3.41 24.61 -14.03
C LYS A 67 4.62 24.18 -13.19
N VAL A 68 5.06 25.04 -12.29
CA VAL A 68 5.84 24.61 -11.13
C VAL A 68 4.83 24.12 -10.12
N GLY A 69 4.83 22.80 -9.88
CA GLY A 69 4.03 22.18 -8.82
C GLY A 69 4.25 22.98 -7.54
N GLU A 70 3.19 23.64 -7.09
CA GLU A 70 3.17 24.41 -5.87
C GLU A 70 3.41 23.40 -4.74
N ILE A 71 4.66 23.20 -4.36
CA ILE A 71 4.99 22.64 -3.05
C ILE A 71 4.44 23.68 -2.08
N GLN A 72 3.16 23.52 -1.70
CA GLN A 72 2.57 24.22 -0.59
C GLN A 72 3.34 23.77 0.64
N SER A 73 4.47 24.43 0.86
CA SER A 73 5.33 24.20 2.02
C SER A 73 4.42 24.37 3.22
N CYS A 74 4.23 23.28 3.95
CA CYS A 74 3.44 23.27 5.16
C CYS A 74 4.19 24.15 6.17
N ILE A 75 3.79 25.42 6.27
CA ILE A 75 4.34 26.34 7.25
C ILE A 75 4.06 25.72 8.62
N ALA A 76 5.14 25.34 9.32
CA ALA A 76 5.10 24.80 10.66
C ALA A 76 5.41 25.91 11.67
N ASP A 77 4.65 25.95 12.76
CA ASP A 77 4.88 26.90 13.85
C ASP A 77 6.08 26.40 14.66
N ILE A 78 7.14 27.20 14.76
CA ILE A 78 8.36 26.86 15.51
C ILE A 78 8.38 27.64 16.82
N GLU A 79 8.47 26.93 17.94
CA GLU A 79 8.62 27.49 19.27
C GLU A 79 10.04 27.16 19.78
N VAL A 80 10.77 28.18 20.24
CA VAL A 80 12.11 28.00 20.80
C VAL A 80 12.09 28.52 22.22
N THR A 81 12.53 27.70 23.17
CA THR A 81 12.65 28.05 24.59
C THR A 81 14.08 27.80 25.05
N MET A 82 14.66 28.74 25.79
CA MET A 82 15.99 28.59 26.37
C MET A 82 15.87 27.99 27.77
N VAL A 83 16.65 26.95 28.04
CA VAL A 83 16.81 26.35 29.37
C VAL A 83 18.30 26.29 29.68
N GLU A 84 18.74 27.20 30.56
CA GLU A 84 20.15 27.37 30.92
C GLU A 84 21.05 27.54 29.69
N SER A 85 21.83 26.51 29.32
CA SER A 85 22.75 26.51 28.18
C SER A 85 22.21 25.78 26.95
N HIS A 86 20.97 25.25 26.99
CA HIS A 86 20.37 24.49 25.90
C HIS A 86 19.10 25.18 25.37
N ALA A 87 18.89 25.08 24.06
CA ALA A 87 17.66 25.51 23.41
C ALA A 87 16.74 24.32 23.17
N ASN A 88 15.50 24.40 23.63
CA ASN A 88 14.45 23.45 23.29
C ASN A 88 13.64 24.03 22.12
N ILE A 89 13.71 23.35 20.97
CA ILE A 89 13.05 23.73 19.72
C ILE A 89 11.89 22.76 19.49
N LYS A 90 10.68 23.28 19.37
CA LYS A 90 9.45 22.51 19.15
C LYS A 90 8.79 22.96 17.85
N ILE A 91 8.62 22.02 16.92
CA ILE A 91 8.03 22.28 15.60
C ILE A 91 6.61 21.69 15.60
N ARG A 92 5.60 22.54 15.40
CA ARG A 92 4.18 22.16 15.32
C ARG A 92 3.67 22.37 13.90
N SER A 93 3.54 21.29 13.16
CA SER A 93 2.89 21.31 11.86
C SER A 93 1.38 21.13 12.01
N LYS A 94 0.57 21.97 11.36
CA LYS A 94 -0.88 21.76 11.28
C LYS A 94 -1.13 20.55 10.38
N LYS A 95 -1.46 19.41 10.97
CA LYS A 95 -1.81 18.18 10.23
C LYS A 95 -3.09 18.43 9.45
N ARG A 96 -2.97 18.76 8.16
CA ARG A 96 -4.14 18.80 7.28
C ARG A 96 -4.45 17.36 6.88
N PRO A 97 -5.59 16.78 7.31
CA PRO A 97 -6.01 15.50 6.76
C PRO A 97 -6.07 15.65 5.24
N LYS A 98 -5.53 14.66 4.51
CA LYS A 98 -5.41 14.63 3.04
C LYS A 98 -4.19 15.32 2.39
N GLN A 99 -3.23 15.89 3.13
CA GLN A 99 -1.98 16.37 2.49
C GLN A 99 -1.16 15.25 1.83
N LEU A 100 -1.03 14.10 2.50
CA LEU A 100 -0.45 12.90 1.91
C LEU A 100 -1.27 12.41 0.72
N LEU A 101 -2.59 12.50 0.82
CA LEU A 101 -3.49 12.09 -0.27
C LEU A 101 -3.30 12.98 -1.50
N LYS A 102 -3.09 14.29 -1.30
CA LYS A 102 -2.83 15.26 -2.37
C LYS A 102 -1.46 15.07 -3.00
N ILE A 103 -0.41 14.78 -2.21
CA ILE A 103 0.91 14.41 -2.75
C ILE A 103 0.77 13.13 -3.59
N VAL A 104 0.04 12.13 -3.09
CA VAL A 104 -0.24 10.90 -3.83
C VAL A 104 -1.06 11.19 -5.09
N GLU A 105 -2.06 12.07 -5.04
CA GLU A 105 -2.93 12.38 -6.20
C GLU A 105 -2.22 13.23 -7.27
N ASP A 106 -1.38 14.19 -6.85
CA ASP A 106 -0.63 15.07 -7.75
C ASP A 106 0.63 14.38 -8.34
N ASP A 107 1.23 13.41 -7.63
CA ASP A 107 2.42 12.64 -8.09
C ASP A 107 2.10 11.25 -8.67
N CYS A 108 0.86 10.75 -8.59
CA CYS A 108 0.46 9.47 -9.23
C CYS A 108 0.21 9.61 -10.74
N LYS A 109 1.17 10.17 -11.48
CA LYS A 109 1.32 9.93 -12.92
C LYS A 109 2.26 8.77 -13.23
N LEU A 110 2.41 7.82 -12.30
CA LEU A 110 3.21 6.64 -12.51
C LEU A 110 2.39 5.66 -13.36
N GLY A 111 2.61 5.72 -14.67
CA GLY A 111 1.83 4.98 -15.68
C GLY A 111 2.16 3.49 -15.75
N SER A 112 3.25 3.06 -15.09
CA SER A 112 3.71 1.67 -15.10
C SER A 112 4.22 1.22 -13.73
N VAL A 113 4.25 -0.10 -13.54
CA VAL A 113 4.78 -0.75 -12.32
C VAL A 113 6.27 -0.43 -12.13
N ASP A 114 7.01 -0.25 -13.21
CA ASP A 114 8.43 0.11 -13.18
C ASP A 114 8.65 1.55 -12.67
N ASP A 115 7.77 2.49 -13.02
CA ASP A 115 7.82 3.87 -12.51
C ASP A 115 7.54 3.91 -11.00
N ILE A 116 6.60 3.07 -10.53
CA ILE A 116 6.30 2.90 -9.11
C ILE A 116 7.50 2.30 -8.37
N ALA A 117 8.13 1.27 -8.93
CA ALA A 117 9.31 0.65 -8.34
C ALA A 117 10.47 1.65 -8.23
N ALA A 118 10.72 2.45 -9.28
CA ALA A 118 11.77 3.46 -9.29
C ALA A 118 11.53 4.57 -8.24
N ALA A 119 10.28 5.05 -8.12
CA ALA A 119 9.92 6.07 -7.13
C ALA A 119 10.10 5.56 -5.69
N VAL A 120 9.66 4.32 -5.41
CA VAL A 120 9.86 3.68 -4.10
C VAL A 120 11.34 3.51 -3.78
N TYR A 121 12.15 3.12 -4.77
CA TYR A 121 13.59 2.96 -4.59
C TYR A 121 14.30 4.28 -4.26
N GLN A 122 13.91 5.38 -4.91
CA GLN A 122 14.45 6.71 -4.59
C GLN A 122 14.04 7.17 -3.18
N MET A 123 12.78 6.99 -2.78
CA MET A 123 12.33 7.38 -1.44
C MET A 123 13.07 6.65 -0.33
N VAL A 124 13.28 5.33 -0.48
CA VAL A 124 14.04 4.54 0.51
C VAL A 124 15.48 5.04 0.61
N ASN A 125 16.12 5.36 -0.53
CA ASN A 125 17.47 5.91 -0.54
C ASN A 125 17.57 7.30 0.10
N SER A 126 16.58 8.17 -0.09
CA SER A 126 16.55 9.50 0.54
C SER A 126 16.42 9.40 2.07
N ILE A 127 15.58 8.49 2.57
CA ILE A 127 15.42 8.25 4.02
C ILE A 127 16.71 7.70 4.64
N GLN A 128 17.49 6.91 3.90
CA GLN A 128 18.78 6.41 4.37
C GLN A 128 19.88 7.48 4.39
N GLN A 129 19.81 8.52 3.54
CA GLN A 129 20.77 9.64 3.57
C GLN A 129 20.49 10.63 4.70
N GLU A 130 19.25 10.76 5.17
CA GLU A 130 18.89 11.60 6.32
C GLU A 130 19.30 11.01 7.68
N GLN A 131 19.89 9.80 7.69
CA GLN A 131 20.37 9.10 8.88
C GLN A 131 21.91 9.15 9.03
N CYS A 132 22.60 10.00 8.27
CA CYS A 132 24.04 10.28 8.39
C CYS A 132 24.29 11.69 8.96
#